data_AF-A0A948TGH3-F1
#
_entry.id   AF-A0A948TGH3-F1
#
_cell.length_a   1.000
_cell.length_b   1.000
_cell.length_c   1.000
_cell.angle_alpha   90.00
_cell.angle_beta   90.00
_cell.angle_gamma   90.00
#
_symmetry.space_group_name_H-M   'P 1'
#
loop_
_entity.id
_entity.type
_entity.pdbx_description
1 polymer ?
#
loop_
_entity_poly.entity_id
_entity_poly.type
_entity_poly.pdbx_seq_one_letter_code
_entity_poly.pdbx_strand_id
1 'polypeptide(L)'
;MPRYTVTLSAEERDKLKALCSKGTTPTKVFVHARALLLCDQGEFAEHKWDLKRIAQALGITDRTLNNLKVRFITQGLEATLQRKPYKRRHSKFDAAFEDKLLALYHSDLPAGASKWTGTSSGAGANSCYFQNFST
;
A
#
# COMPACT_ATOMS: atom_id res chain seq x y z
N MET A 1 -17.05 -5.23 -15.67
CA MET A 1 -16.51 -4.10 -14.90
C MET A 1 -17.00 -2.79 -15.52
N PRO A 2 -17.30 -1.75 -14.73
CA PRO A 2 -17.74 -0.47 -15.27
C PRO A 2 -16.68 0.10 -16.23
N ARG A 3 -17.13 0.59 -17.38
CA ARG A 3 -16.25 1.26 -18.35
C ARG A 3 -16.05 2.70 -17.91
N TYR A 4 -14.96 2.94 -17.22
CA TYR A 4 -14.51 4.28 -16.86
C TYR A 4 -13.77 4.91 -18.03
N THR A 5 -14.16 6.11 -18.43
CA THR A 5 -13.45 6.92 -19.42
C THR A 5 -12.72 8.04 -18.70
N VAL A 6 -11.43 8.20 -18.98
CA VAL A 6 -10.61 9.28 -18.41
C VAL A 6 -10.66 10.45 -19.39
N THR A 7 -11.03 11.62 -18.90
CA THR A 7 -11.01 12.89 -19.63
C THR A 7 -10.25 13.88 -18.77
N LEU A 8 -9.13 14.40 -19.28
CA LEU A 8 -8.32 15.39 -18.59
C LEU A 8 -8.70 16.80 -19.03
N SER A 9 -8.73 17.74 -18.08
CA SER A 9 -8.72 19.17 -18.42
C SER A 9 -7.33 19.61 -18.91
N ALA A 10 -7.25 20.78 -19.55
CA ALA A 10 -5.97 21.34 -19.96
C ALA A 10 -5.01 21.53 -18.77
N GLU A 11 -5.51 22.02 -17.64
CA GLU A 11 -4.71 22.22 -16.42
C GLU A 11 -4.19 20.92 -15.83
N GLU A 12 -5.03 19.87 -15.77
CA GLU A 12 -4.63 18.55 -15.27
C GLU A 12 -3.54 17.96 -16.16
N ARG A 13 -3.70 18.11 -17.47
CA ARG A 13 -2.74 17.64 -18.46
C ARG A 13 -1.39 18.33 -18.31
N ASP A 14 -1.36 19.64 -18.12
CA ASP A 14 -0.13 20.39 -17.91
C ASP A 14 0.57 19.99 -16.60
N LYS A 15 -0.19 19.80 -15.52
CA LYS A 15 0.35 19.26 -14.25
C LYS A 15 0.99 17.88 -14.46
N LEU A 16 0.32 16.99 -15.18
CA LEU A 16 0.82 15.65 -15.48
C LEU A 16 2.07 15.68 -16.38
N LYS A 17 2.10 16.56 -17.38
CA LYS A 17 3.27 16.79 -18.24
C LYS A 17 4.47 17.29 -17.43
N ALA A 18 4.25 18.24 -16.52
CA ALA A 18 5.29 18.75 -15.61
C ALA A 18 5.86 17.65 -14.69
N LEU A 19 5.01 16.73 -14.21
CA LEU A 19 5.48 15.58 -13.42
C LEU A 19 6.32 14.60 -14.25
N CYS A 20 6.02 14.45 -15.54
CA CYS A 20 6.77 13.59 -16.46
C CYS A 20 8.10 14.22 -16.91
N SER A 21 8.20 15.55 -16.99
CA SER A 21 9.43 16.23 -17.39
C SER A 21 10.41 16.43 -16.21
N LYS A 22 9.91 16.40 -14.98
CA LYS A 22 10.72 16.56 -13.78
C LYS A 22 11.56 15.30 -13.51
N GLY A 23 12.89 15.45 -13.52
CA GLY A 23 13.84 14.35 -13.32
C GLY A 23 13.89 13.74 -11.91
N THR A 24 13.20 14.33 -10.93
CA THR A 24 13.24 13.90 -9.50
C THR A 24 11.89 13.33 -9.02
N THR A 25 10.98 12.99 -9.94
CA THR A 25 9.65 12.48 -9.59
C THR A 25 9.72 11.02 -9.11
N PRO A 26 9.04 10.65 -8.00
CA PRO A 26 8.99 9.25 -7.58
C PRO A 26 8.43 8.36 -8.68
N THR A 27 9.03 7.19 -8.91
CA THR A 27 8.69 6.30 -10.04
C THR A 27 7.20 5.99 -10.15
N LYS A 28 6.52 5.73 -9.01
CA LYS A 28 5.07 5.46 -9.01
C LYS A 28 4.25 6.66 -9.50
N VAL A 29 4.62 7.88 -9.08
CA VAL A 29 3.96 9.11 -9.51
C VAL A 29 4.19 9.33 -11.00
N PHE A 30 5.42 9.14 -11.48
CA PHE A 30 5.75 9.23 -12.90
C PHE A 30 4.93 8.24 -13.74
N VAL A 31 4.91 6.97 -13.37
CA VAL A 31 4.15 5.93 -14.09
C VAL A 31 2.66 6.24 -14.09
N HIS A 32 2.10 6.68 -12.97
CA HIS A 32 0.69 7.06 -12.88
C HIS A 32 0.37 8.30 -13.72
N ALA A 33 1.23 9.30 -13.70
CA ALA A 33 1.08 10.50 -14.51
C ALA A 33 1.11 10.17 -16.02
N ARG A 34 2.10 9.38 -16.44
CA ARG A 34 2.22 8.93 -17.82
C ARG A 34 1.04 8.05 -18.24
N ALA A 35 0.56 7.17 -17.36
CA ALA A 35 -0.62 6.35 -17.61
C ALA A 35 -1.88 7.18 -17.84
N LEU A 36 -2.12 8.22 -17.03
CA LEU A 36 -3.26 9.12 -17.20
C LEU A 36 -3.20 9.87 -18.54
N LEU A 37 -2.03 10.40 -18.90
CA LEU A 37 -1.83 11.08 -20.19
C LEU A 37 -2.12 10.17 -21.39
N LEU A 38 -1.75 8.89 -21.31
CA LEU A 38 -2.02 7.92 -22.37
C LEU A 38 -3.46 7.40 -22.38
N CYS A 39 -4.13 7.41 -21.23
CA CYS A 39 -5.53 6.97 -21.09
C CYS A 39 -6.55 8.06 -21.44
N ASP A 40 -6.09 9.31 -21.61
CA ASP A 40 -6.94 10.44 -21.89
C ASP A 40 -7.71 10.25 -23.20
N GLN A 41 -9.03 10.43 -23.13
CA GLN A 41 -9.93 10.43 -24.27
C GLN A 41 -10.64 11.77 -24.45
N GLY A 42 -10.20 12.81 -23.73
CA GLY A 42 -10.70 14.17 -23.84
C GLY A 42 -10.26 14.88 -25.13
N GLU A 43 -10.69 16.13 -25.28
CA GLU A 43 -10.42 16.96 -26.46
C GLU A 43 -8.92 17.24 -26.65
N PHE A 44 -8.16 17.28 -25.55
CA PHE A 44 -6.73 17.54 -25.55
C PHE A 44 -5.88 16.28 -25.73
N ALA A 45 -6.48 15.10 -25.92
CA ALA A 45 -5.74 13.85 -26.05
C ALA A 45 -4.89 13.84 -27.34
N GLU A 46 -3.57 13.70 -27.19
CA GLU A 46 -2.63 13.59 -28.33
C GLU A 46 -2.86 12.29 -29.11
N HIS A 47 -3.10 11.19 -28.40
CA HIS A 47 -3.22 9.86 -28.98
C HIS A 47 -4.24 9.01 -28.21
N LYS A 48 -5.10 8.29 -28.93
CA LYS A 48 -6.05 7.34 -28.33
C LYS A 48 -5.43 5.95 -28.27
N TRP A 49 -4.70 5.67 -27.21
CA TRP A 49 -4.08 4.36 -27.01
C TRP A 49 -5.10 3.33 -26.47
N ASP A 50 -4.94 2.08 -26.89
CA ASP A 50 -5.66 0.96 -26.26
C ASP A 50 -5.04 0.63 -24.89
N LEU A 51 -5.87 0.25 -23.92
CA LEU A 51 -5.47 -0.03 -22.55
C LEU A 51 -4.36 -1.09 -22.47
N LYS A 52 -4.46 -2.17 -23.26
CA LYS A 52 -3.44 -3.23 -23.27
C LYS A 52 -2.09 -2.73 -23.75
N ARG A 53 -2.11 -1.85 -24.76
CA ARG A 53 -0.89 -1.24 -25.31
C ARG A 53 -0.24 -0.30 -24.29
N ILE A 54 -1.05 0.47 -23.55
CA ILE A 54 -0.55 1.33 -22.46
C ILE A 54 0.08 0.48 -21.36
N ALA A 55 -0.63 -0.55 -20.91
CA ALA A 55 -0.18 -1.46 -19.86
C ALA A 55 1.16 -2.11 -20.23
N GLN A 56 1.28 -2.63 -21.46
CA GLN A 56 2.52 -3.20 -21.99
C GLN A 56 3.65 -2.17 -22.07
N ALA A 57 3.38 -0.98 -22.61
CA ALA A 57 4.40 0.07 -22.77
C ALA A 57 4.94 0.60 -21.43
N LEU A 58 4.10 0.62 -20.39
CA LEU A 58 4.47 1.07 -19.05
C LEU A 58 4.94 -0.06 -18.13
N GLY A 59 4.89 -1.33 -18.58
CA GLY A 59 5.25 -2.49 -17.76
C GLY A 59 4.34 -2.72 -16.55
N ILE A 60 3.06 -2.33 -16.64
CA ILE A 60 2.06 -2.50 -15.58
C ILE A 60 0.94 -3.44 -16.03
N THR A 61 0.18 -3.98 -15.07
CA THR A 61 -0.98 -4.83 -15.39
C THR A 61 -2.20 -4.00 -15.78
N ASP A 62 -3.08 -4.56 -16.62
CA ASP A 62 -4.39 -4.00 -16.95
C ASP A 62 -5.22 -3.69 -15.69
N ARG A 63 -5.09 -4.53 -14.64
CA ARG A 63 -5.75 -4.32 -13.35
C ARG A 63 -5.27 -3.05 -12.67
N THR A 64 -3.97 -2.78 -12.68
CA THR A 64 -3.38 -1.55 -12.13
C THR A 64 -3.93 -0.33 -12.87
N LEU A 65 -3.98 -0.39 -14.20
CA LEU A 65 -4.48 0.70 -15.03
C LEU A 65 -5.98 0.96 -14.77
N ASN A 66 -6.79 -0.09 -14.69
CA ASN A 66 -8.21 0.05 -14.38
C ASN A 66 -8.46 0.63 -12.99
N ASN A 67 -7.72 0.17 -11.97
CA ASN A 67 -7.81 0.74 -10.62
C ASN A 67 -7.41 2.22 -10.60
N LEU A 68 -6.43 2.59 -11.41
CA LEU A 68 -5.99 3.98 -11.55
C LEU A 68 -7.10 4.84 -12.16
N LYS A 69 -7.76 4.38 -13.22
CA LYS A 69 -8.91 5.08 -13.85
C LYS A 69 -10.06 5.28 -12.86
N VAL A 70 -10.40 4.22 -12.12
CA VAL A 70 -11.43 4.27 -11.06
C VAL A 70 -11.05 5.33 -10.02
N ARG A 71 -9.80 5.30 -9.54
CA ARG A 71 -9.31 6.24 -8.52
C ARG A 71 -9.35 7.68 -9.01
N PHE A 72 -8.94 7.94 -10.24
CA PHE A 72 -8.98 9.27 -10.83
C PHE A 72 -10.40 9.83 -10.88
N ILE A 73 -11.37 9.04 -11.35
CA ILE A 73 -12.75 9.49 -11.50
C ILE A 73 -13.45 9.64 -10.14
N THR A 74 -13.14 8.78 -9.17
CA THR A 74 -13.81 8.78 -7.86
C THR A 74 -13.17 9.72 -6.83
N GLN A 75 -11.86 10.00 -6.94
CA GLN A 75 -11.09 10.73 -5.92
C GLN A 75 -10.32 11.93 -6.48
N GLY A 76 -10.27 12.10 -7.80
CA GLY A 76 -9.57 13.19 -8.47
C GLY A 76 -8.06 12.94 -8.68
N LEU A 77 -7.42 13.92 -9.31
CA LEU A 77 -6.01 13.86 -9.72
C LEU A 77 -5.04 13.75 -8.53
N GLU A 78 -5.15 14.66 -7.56
CA GLU A 78 -4.24 14.71 -6.40
C GLU A 78 -4.28 13.43 -5.60
N ALA A 79 -5.49 12.93 -5.31
CA ALA A 79 -5.65 11.67 -4.63
C ALA A 79 -5.01 10.53 -5.43
N THR A 80 -5.09 10.53 -6.75
CA THR A 80 -4.52 9.46 -7.60
C THR A 80 -3.00 9.42 -7.60
N LEU A 81 -2.36 10.60 -7.60
CA LEU A 81 -0.90 10.72 -7.62
C LEU A 81 -0.29 10.52 -6.23
N GLN A 82 -0.97 10.96 -5.17
CA GLN A 82 -0.45 10.87 -3.82
C GLN A 82 -0.64 9.47 -3.22
N ARG A 83 0.36 9.06 -2.43
CA ARG A 83 0.26 7.85 -1.60
C ARG A 83 -0.82 8.09 -0.54
N LYS A 84 -1.76 7.16 -0.40
CA LYS A 84 -2.74 7.20 0.68
C LYS A 84 -2.01 7.30 2.02
N PRO A 85 -2.33 8.31 2.87
CA PRO A 85 -1.67 8.45 4.17
C PRO A 85 -1.88 7.17 4.98
N TYR A 86 -0.80 6.72 5.62
CA TYR A 86 -0.87 5.54 6.47
C TYR A 86 -1.64 5.90 7.74
N LYS A 87 -2.86 5.34 7.88
CA LYS A 87 -3.59 5.41 9.15
C LYS A 87 -2.98 4.37 10.08
N ARG A 88 -2.18 4.82 11.05
CA ARG A 88 -1.68 3.96 12.12
C ARG A 88 -2.87 3.35 12.84
N ARG A 89 -2.91 2.03 12.92
CA ARG A 89 -3.90 1.35 13.76
C ARG A 89 -3.54 1.67 15.21
N HIS A 90 -4.54 2.05 16.00
CA HIS A 90 -4.34 2.19 17.45
C HIS A 90 -3.85 0.86 18.02
N SER A 91 -2.94 0.93 19.00
CA SER A 91 -2.55 -0.26 19.76
C SER A 91 -3.81 -0.86 20.38
N LYS A 92 -3.94 -2.18 20.31
CA LYS A 92 -4.97 -2.90 21.08
C LYS A 92 -4.53 -3.14 22.52
N PHE A 93 -3.25 -2.93 22.80
CA PHE A 93 -2.64 -3.15 24.09
C PHE A 93 -2.48 -1.78 24.75
N ASP A 94 -3.23 -1.60 25.84
CA ASP A 94 -3.16 -0.45 26.72
C ASP A 94 -2.13 -0.70 27.83
N ALA A 95 -1.75 0.34 28.58
CA ALA A 95 -0.77 0.23 29.66
C ALA A 95 -1.10 -0.89 30.67
N ALA A 96 -2.38 -1.06 31.04
CA ALA A 96 -2.80 -2.12 31.94
C ALA A 96 -2.61 -3.55 31.36
N PHE A 97 -2.60 -3.69 30.04
CA PHE A 97 -2.24 -4.96 29.39
C PHE A 97 -0.73 -5.19 29.44
N GLU A 98 0.06 -4.14 29.18
CA GLU A 98 1.52 -4.19 29.27
C GLU A 98 1.99 -4.53 30.69
N ASP A 99 1.39 -3.94 31.72
CA ASP A 99 1.68 -4.24 33.13
C ASP A 99 1.41 -5.71 33.47
N LYS A 100 0.28 -6.26 32.97
CA LYS A 100 -0.04 -7.68 33.16
C LYS A 100 0.94 -8.59 32.42
N LEU A 101 1.35 -8.20 31.21
CA LEU A 101 2.33 -8.96 30.44
C LEU A 101 3.70 -8.97 31.12
N LEU A 102 4.13 -7.82 31.65
CA LEU A 102 5.36 -7.69 32.43
C LEU A 102 5.28 -8.49 33.73
N ALA A 103 4.17 -8.41 34.45
CA ALA A 103 3.96 -9.20 35.67
C ALA A 103 4.02 -10.71 35.40
N LEU A 104 3.42 -11.18 34.29
CA LEU A 104 3.54 -12.57 33.86
C LEU A 104 4.98 -12.93 33.51
N TYR A 105 5.69 -12.07 32.79
CA TYR A 105 7.10 -12.29 32.45
C TYR A 105 7.99 -12.40 33.69
N HIS A 106 7.70 -11.61 34.73
CA HIS A 106 8.40 -11.64 36.01
C HIS A 106 7.90 -12.70 36.99
N SER A 107 6.86 -13.46 36.63
CA SER A 107 6.31 -14.50 37.50
C SER A 107 7.11 -15.81 37.42
N ASP A 108 7.16 -16.52 38.54
CA ASP A 108 7.73 -17.86 38.60
C ASP A 108 6.88 -18.85 37.79
N LEU A 109 7.54 -19.91 37.32
CA LEU A 109 6.87 -20.95 36.57
C LEU A 109 5.78 -21.63 37.42
N PRO A 110 4.62 -21.97 36.84
CA PRO A 110 3.61 -22.73 37.55
C PRO A 110 4.18 -24.06 38.05
N ALA A 111 3.75 -24.49 39.24
CA ALA A 111 4.28 -25.66 39.92
C ALA A 111 4.26 -26.91 39.02
N GLY A 112 5.43 -27.53 38.84
CA GLY A 112 5.61 -28.70 37.97
C GLY A 112 6.07 -28.39 36.54
N ALA A 113 6.21 -27.11 36.16
CA ALA A 113 6.77 -26.72 34.86
C ALA A 113 8.25 -26.31 34.97
N SER A 114 9.09 -26.85 34.08
CA SER A 114 10.53 -26.50 33.97
C SER A 114 10.82 -25.41 32.92
N LYS A 115 9.83 -25.04 32.11
CA LYS A 115 9.89 -23.95 31.12
C LYS A 115 8.50 -23.40 30.81
N TRP A 116 8.42 -22.14 30.39
CA TRP A 116 7.20 -21.54 29.84
C TRP A 116 6.86 -22.23 28.50
N THR A 117 5.90 -23.15 28.52
CA THR A 117 5.33 -23.72 27.31
C THR A 117 4.26 -22.78 26.80
N GLY A 118 4.55 -22.01 25.75
CA GLY A 118 3.53 -21.27 25.00
C GLY A 118 2.57 -22.29 24.37
N THR A 119 1.46 -22.59 25.03
CA THR A 119 0.44 -23.45 24.45
C THR A 119 -0.29 -22.68 23.36
N SER A 120 0.19 -22.78 22.11
CA SER A 120 -0.76 -22.84 21.00
C SER A 120 -1.63 -24.07 21.28
N SER A 121 -2.92 -23.86 21.50
CA SER A 121 -3.89 -24.92 21.76
C SER A 121 -3.67 -26.10 20.80
N GLY A 122 -3.57 -27.32 21.33
CA GLY A 122 -3.40 -28.52 20.55
C GLY A 122 -1.96 -29.04 20.51
N ALA A 123 -1.83 -30.27 20.99
CA ALA A 123 -0.75 -31.22 20.76
C ALA A 123 0.20 -30.85 19.61
N GLY A 124 1.49 -30.78 19.91
CA GLY A 124 2.53 -30.78 18.90
C GLY A 124 3.72 -29.91 19.29
N ALA A 125 4.74 -30.57 19.85
CA ALA A 125 6.03 -29.98 20.16
C ALA A 125 6.60 -29.20 18.97
N ASN A 126 7.26 -28.06 19.24
CA ASN A 126 8.65 -27.87 18.81
C ASN A 126 9.34 -26.77 19.61
N SER A 127 10.52 -27.16 20.10
CA SER A 127 11.48 -26.41 20.90
C SER A 127 12.05 -25.22 20.15
N CYS A 128 12.15 -24.04 20.77
CA CYS A 128 13.16 -23.02 20.46
C CYS A 128 13.48 -22.23 21.74
N TYR A 129 14.73 -22.37 22.18
CA TYR A 129 15.37 -21.57 23.23
C TYR A 129 15.45 -20.10 22.76
N PHE A 130 15.01 -19.16 23.59
CA PHE A 130 15.43 -17.76 23.50
C PHE A 130 16.49 -17.53 24.58
N GLN A 131 17.75 -17.52 24.15
CA GLN A 131 18.86 -17.04 24.96
C GLN A 131 18.79 -15.52 25.08
N ASN A 132 19.07 -15.06 26.29
CA ASN A 132 19.09 -13.67 26.72
C ASN A 132 20.02 -12.82 25.83
N PHE A 133 19.49 -11.75 25.25
CA PHE A 133 20.29 -10.61 24.85
C PHE A 133 20.34 -9.63 26.03
N SER A 134 21.37 -9.81 26.87
CA SER A 134 21.88 -8.74 27.71
C SER A 134 22.81 -7.86 26.85
N THR A 135 22.74 -6.56 27.08
CA THR A 135 23.40 -5.47 26.33
C THR A 135 24.93 -5.51 26.39
#